data_AF-A0A423X480-F1
#
_entry.id   AF-A0A423X480-F1
#
_cell.length_a   1.000
_cell.length_b   1.000
_cell.length_c   1.000
_cell.angle_alpha   90.00
_cell.angle_beta   90.00
_cell.angle_gamma   90.00
#
_symmetry.space_group_name_H-M   'P 1'
#
loop_
_entity.id
_entity.type
_entity.pdbx_description
1 polymer ?
#
loop_
_entity_poly.entity_id
_entity_poly.type
_entity_poly.pdbx_seq_one_letter_code
_entity_poly.pdbx_strand_id
1 'polypeptide(L)'
;MSLLEGELYSHEVAAYSKDMTEDWMPIIRDASPGSGGEASEGDVNEPDFKQRFYGTDKYERLYGIKQNYDPTSLFYTNKGVGSNEWHVTDQMEGFPTQNGRLCRVSS
;
A
#
# COMPACT_ATOMS: atom_id res chain seq x y z
N MET A 1 -20.88 -2.24 -21.22
CA MET A 1 -19.86 -1.27 -20.79
C MET A 1 -18.73 -1.32 -21.80
N SER A 2 -18.46 -0.21 -22.48
CA SER A 2 -17.36 -0.13 -23.45
C SER A 2 -16.01 0.03 -22.73
N LEU A 3 -14.91 -0.30 -23.40
CA LEU A 3 -13.55 -0.15 -22.84
C LEU A 3 -13.27 1.31 -22.42
N LEU A 4 -13.76 2.28 -23.20
CA LEU A 4 -13.61 3.71 -22.92
C LEU A 4 -14.37 4.13 -21.66
N GLU A 5 -15.56 3.60 -21.42
CA GLU A 5 -16.32 3.86 -20.19
C GLU A 5 -15.60 3.27 -18.96
N GLY A 6 -15.01 2.08 -19.11
CA GLY A 6 -14.22 1.44 -18.05
C GLY A 6 -12.95 2.21 -17.70
N GLU A 7 -12.25 2.74 -18.70
CA GLU A 7 -11.04 3.55 -18.51
C GLU A 7 -11.38 4.88 -17.82
N LEU A 8 -12.42 5.59 -18.29
CA LEU A 8 -12.88 6.83 -17.66
C LEU A 8 -13.25 6.63 -16.19
N TYR A 9 -13.95 5.53 -15.87
CA TYR A 9 -14.31 5.17 -14.51
C TYR A 9 -13.09 4.90 -13.62
N SER A 10 -12.08 4.20 -14.14
CA SER A 10 -10.85 3.92 -13.37
C SER A 10 -10.05 5.19 -13.03
N HIS A 11 -10.06 6.19 -13.92
CA HIS A 11 -9.44 7.49 -13.65
C HIS A 11 -10.18 8.28 -12.56
N GLU A 12 -11.50 8.22 -12.53
CA GLU A 12 -12.30 8.84 -11.47
C GLU A 12 -12.03 8.18 -10.11
N VAL A 13 -12.03 6.84 -10.05
CA VAL A 13 -11.66 6.10 -8.83
C VAL A 13 -10.25 6.45 -8.37
N ALA A 14 -9.30 6.58 -9.29
CA ALA A 14 -7.93 6.94 -8.97
C ALA A 14 -7.81 8.36 -8.40
N ALA A 15 -8.59 9.32 -8.92
CA ALA A 15 -8.65 10.67 -8.39
C ALA A 15 -9.17 10.67 -6.94
N TYR A 16 -10.30 10.01 -6.66
CA TYR A 16 -10.81 9.92 -5.28
C TYR A 16 -9.87 9.18 -4.33
N SER A 17 -9.21 8.13 -4.82
CA SER A 17 -8.23 7.40 -4.03
C SER A 17 -7.02 8.28 -3.67
N LYS A 18 -6.60 9.17 -4.58
CA LYS A 18 -5.58 10.18 -4.31
C LYS A 18 -6.05 11.20 -3.26
N ASP A 19 -7.25 11.76 -3.44
CA ASP A 19 -7.83 12.72 -2.47
C ASP A 19 -7.95 12.10 -1.07
N MET A 20 -8.35 10.83 -0.98
CA MET A 20 -8.37 10.10 0.29
C MET A 20 -6.99 10.08 0.95
N THR A 21 -5.93 9.72 0.22
CA THR A 21 -4.57 9.60 0.74
C THR A 21 -3.95 10.95 1.11
N GLU A 22 -4.15 11.96 0.25
CA GLU A 22 -3.47 13.25 0.29
C GLU A 22 -4.22 14.33 1.07
N ASP A 23 -5.56 14.27 1.15
CA ASP A 23 -6.39 15.30 1.81
C ASP A 23 -7.14 14.76 3.03
N TRP A 24 -7.78 13.59 2.95
CA TRP A 24 -8.68 13.12 4.01
C TRP A 24 -7.95 12.37 5.14
N MET A 25 -7.10 11.40 4.77
CA MET A 25 -6.33 10.62 5.74
C MET A 25 -5.34 11.46 6.57
N PRO A 26 -4.69 12.53 6.07
CA PRO A 26 -3.90 13.42 6.92
C PRO A 26 -4.69 14.01 8.09
N ILE A 27 -5.96 14.42 7.87
CA ILE A 27 -6.81 14.96 8.94
C ILE A 27 -6.98 13.94 10.07
N ILE A 28 -7.20 12.66 9.71
CA ILE A 28 -7.32 11.57 10.68
C ILE A 28 -5.98 11.33 11.38
N ARG A 29 -4.87 11.31 10.63
CA ARG A 29 -3.51 11.10 11.16
C ARG A 29 -3.10 12.20 12.15
N ASP A 30 -3.50 13.44 11.90
CA ASP A 30 -3.22 14.60 12.73
C ASP A 30 -4.12 14.64 13.98
N ALA A 31 -5.35 14.15 13.89
CA ALA A 31 -6.26 14.04 15.01
C ALA A 31 -5.83 12.97 16.04
N SER A 32 -5.09 11.94 15.61
CA SER A 32 -4.57 10.89 16.49
C SER A 32 -3.09 10.54 16.21
N PRO A 33 -2.14 11.44 16.55
CA PRO A 33 -0.73 11.21 16.30
C PRO A 33 -0.22 9.93 16.97
N GLY A 34 0.54 9.13 16.22
CA GLY A 34 1.09 7.86 16.70
C GLY A 34 0.10 6.70 16.76
N SER A 35 -1.20 6.91 16.50
CA SER A 35 -2.15 5.80 16.35
C SER A 35 -1.88 4.98 15.09
N GLY A 36 -2.37 3.74 15.10
CA GLY A 36 -2.40 2.88 13.91
C GLY A 36 -3.72 3.00 13.12
N GLY A 37 -3.85 2.13 12.13
CA GLY A 37 -5.05 1.84 11.36
C GLY A 37 -5.19 0.32 11.17
N GLU A 38 -6.41 -0.14 10.92
CA GLU A 38 -6.68 -1.55 10.64
C GLU A 38 -6.30 -1.85 9.18
N ALA A 39 -5.42 -2.84 8.97
CA ALA A 39 -4.79 -3.07 7.67
C ALA A 39 -5.74 -3.63 6.61
N SER A 40 -6.78 -4.36 7.03
CA SER A 40 -7.76 -5.00 6.15
C SER A 40 -8.75 -3.99 5.56
N GLU A 41 -8.93 -2.86 6.22
CA GLU A 41 -9.83 -1.75 5.84
C GLU A 41 -9.06 -0.44 5.55
N GLY A 42 -7.73 -0.48 5.59
CA GLY A 42 -6.86 0.68 5.48
C GLY A 42 -6.71 1.23 4.06
N ASP A 43 -6.23 2.48 3.97
CA ASP A 43 -5.87 3.11 2.71
C ASP A 43 -4.81 2.27 1.96
N VAL A 44 -5.17 1.79 0.77
CA VAL A 44 -4.31 0.97 -0.10
C VAL A 44 -3.02 1.69 -0.52
N ASN A 45 -3.00 3.03 -0.43
CA ASN A 45 -1.85 3.87 -0.70
C ASN A 45 -1.11 4.34 0.56
N GLU A 46 -1.54 3.99 1.78
CA GLU A 46 -1.01 4.53 3.04
C GLU A 46 0.53 4.66 3.03
N PRO A 47 1.06 5.90 3.01
CA PRO A 47 2.49 6.13 2.81
C PRO A 47 3.34 5.60 3.98
N ASP A 48 2.79 5.57 5.19
CA ASP A 48 3.47 5.12 6.40
C ASP A 48 2.92 3.78 6.92
N PHE A 49 2.59 2.87 5.99
CA PHE A 49 1.90 1.61 6.31
C PHE A 49 2.61 0.76 7.36
N LYS A 50 3.94 0.85 7.48
CA LYS A 50 4.71 0.11 8.49
C LYS A 50 4.29 0.52 9.90
N GLN A 51 4.30 1.83 10.19
CA GLN A 51 3.86 2.36 11.47
C GLN A 51 2.35 2.24 11.62
N ARG A 52 1.58 2.52 10.56
CA ARG A 52 0.12 2.59 10.66
C ARG A 52 -0.52 1.23 10.83
N PHE A 53 -0.11 0.21 10.09
CA PHE A 53 -0.77 -1.10 10.15
C PHE A 53 -0.15 -2.05 11.18
N TYR A 54 1.15 -1.88 11.46
CA TYR A 54 1.88 -2.82 12.32
C TYR A 54 2.48 -2.16 13.56
N GLY A 55 2.83 -0.88 13.47
CA GLY A 55 3.65 -0.18 14.46
C GLY A 55 5.14 -0.49 14.25
N THR A 56 5.99 0.54 14.29
CA THR A 56 7.42 0.45 13.90
C THR A 56 8.17 -0.68 14.64
N ASP A 57 8.06 -0.74 15.97
CA ASP A 57 8.76 -1.76 16.77
C ASP A 57 8.32 -3.19 16.45
N LYS A 58 7.02 -3.38 16.17
CA LYS A 58 6.47 -4.69 15.83
C LYS A 58 6.77 -5.04 14.38
N TYR A 59 6.82 -4.05 13.49
CA TYR A 59 7.14 -4.26 12.08
C TYR A 59 8.52 -4.91 11.92
N GLU A 60 9.54 -4.40 12.61
CA GLU A 60 10.90 -4.95 12.54
C GLU A 60 10.94 -6.42 13.03
N ARG A 61 10.22 -6.73 14.11
CA ARG A 61 10.09 -8.11 14.58
C ARG A 61 9.38 -9.00 13.57
N LEU A 62 8.28 -8.54 12.99
CA LEU A 62 7.51 -9.29 11.99
C LEU A 62 8.33 -9.50 10.71
N TYR A 63 9.12 -8.51 10.32
CA TYR A 63 10.05 -8.61 9.19
C TYR A 63 11.13 -9.66 9.45
N GLY A 64 11.73 -9.68 10.64
CA GLY A 64 12.66 -10.74 11.02
C GLY A 64 12.04 -12.15 10.96
N ILE A 65 10.80 -12.30 11.42
CA ILE A 65 10.05 -13.57 11.29
C ILE A 65 9.83 -13.91 9.81
N LYS A 66 9.40 -12.94 9.00
CA LYS A 66 9.21 -13.10 7.56
C LYS A 66 10.48 -13.60 6.88
N GLN A 67 11.65 -13.02 7.19
CA GLN A 67 12.93 -13.46 6.63
C GLN A 67 13.33 -14.87 7.06
N ASN A 68 12.95 -15.30 8.27
CA ASN A 68 13.21 -16.67 8.72
C ASN A 68 12.37 -17.72 7.98
N TYR A 69 11.12 -17.40 7.65
CA TYR A 69 10.17 -18.35 7.04
C TYR A 69 10.02 -18.21 5.52
N ASP A 70 10.25 -17.01 4.97
CA ASP A 70 10.16 -16.69 3.55
C ASP A 70 11.33 -15.77 3.12
N PRO A 71 12.58 -16.28 3.16
CA PRO A 71 13.78 -15.50 2.85
C PRO A 71 13.89 -15.08 1.38
N THR A 72 13.12 -15.70 0.49
CA THR A 72 13.11 -15.36 -0.94
C THR A 72 11.98 -14.39 -1.30
N SER A 73 11.16 -14.00 -0.31
CA SER A 73 9.99 -13.14 -0.44
C SER A 73 8.98 -13.70 -1.46
N LEU A 74 8.73 -15.01 -1.45
CA LEU A 74 7.78 -15.70 -2.32
C LEU A 74 6.34 -15.19 -2.11
N PHE A 75 5.95 -14.94 -0.85
CA PHE A 75 4.61 -14.44 -0.54
C PHE A 75 4.62 -12.91 -0.45
N TYR A 76 4.08 -12.26 -1.47
CA TYR A 76 3.89 -10.82 -1.56
C TYR A 76 2.43 -10.42 -1.30
N THR A 77 2.23 -9.31 -0.60
CA THR A 77 0.94 -8.61 -0.49
C THR A 77 1.19 -7.10 -0.49
N ASN A 78 0.34 -6.31 -1.16
CA ASN A 78 0.42 -4.85 -1.08
C ASN A 78 0.32 -4.39 0.40
N LYS A 79 1.18 -3.45 0.80
CA LYS A 79 1.33 -2.96 2.17
C LYS A 79 1.58 -4.05 3.23
N GLY A 80 2.01 -5.25 2.81
CA GLY A 80 2.41 -6.34 3.70
C GLY A 80 3.79 -6.12 4.32
N VAL A 81 4.12 -6.92 5.35
CA VAL A 81 5.47 -6.98 5.91
C VAL A 81 6.48 -7.41 4.83
N GLY A 82 7.52 -6.60 4.61
CA GLY A 82 8.53 -6.81 3.56
C GLY A 82 8.10 -6.39 2.15
N SER A 83 6.87 -5.90 1.95
CA SER A 83 6.37 -5.50 0.61
C SER A 83 7.16 -4.34 -0.01
N ASN A 84 7.81 -3.49 0.80
CA ASN A 84 8.63 -2.37 0.35
C ASN A 84 9.92 -2.77 -0.40
N GLU A 85 10.25 -4.07 -0.45
CA GLU A 85 11.34 -4.60 -1.29
C GLU A 85 10.92 -4.75 -2.76
N TRP A 86 9.64 -4.56 -3.05
CA TRP A 86 9.04 -4.79 -4.35
C TRP A 86 8.21 -3.58 -4.79
N HIS A 87 8.07 -3.44 -6.10
CA HIS A 87 7.11 -2.54 -6.73
C HIS A 87 6.41 -3.29 -7.87
N VAL A 88 5.18 -2.90 -8.16
CA VAL A 88 4.47 -3.38 -9.35
C VAL A 88 4.65 -2.34 -10.46
N THR A 89 4.95 -2.77 -11.68
CA THR A 89 5.02 -1.86 -12.84
C THR A 89 3.61 -1.39 -13.25
N ASP A 90 3.55 -0.40 -14.14
CA ASP A 90 2.33 0.00 -14.85
C ASP A 90 1.13 0.30 -13.91
N GLN A 91 1.41 0.83 -12.72
CA GLN A 91 0.39 1.28 -11.78
C GLN A 91 -0.21 2.60 -12.27
N MET A 92 -1.50 2.78 -12.02
CA MET A 92 -2.13 4.08 -12.19
C MET A 92 -1.75 4.98 -11.01
N GLU A 93 -1.44 6.24 -11.26
CA GLU A 93 -1.23 7.21 -10.18
C GLU A 93 -2.50 7.28 -9.32
N GLY A 94 -2.36 7.27 -8.00
CA GLY A 94 -3.48 7.29 -7.06
C GLY A 94 -4.21 5.96 -6.89
N PHE A 95 -4.02 4.98 -7.77
CA PHE A 95 -4.70 3.68 -7.67
C PHE A 95 -3.75 2.49 -7.95
N PRO A 96 -3.34 1.74 -6.91
CA PRO A 96 -2.43 0.62 -7.07
C PRO A 96 -3.18 -0.60 -7.63
N THR A 97 -3.35 -0.64 -8.94
CA THR A 97 -4.10 -1.68 -9.68
C THR A 97 -3.53 -3.09 -9.49
N GLN A 98 -2.24 -3.21 -9.16
CA GLN A 98 -1.50 -4.48 -9.10
C GLN A 98 -1.52 -5.30 -10.41
N ASN A 99 -1.86 -4.67 -11.55
CA ASN A 99 -1.96 -5.36 -12.85
C ASN A 99 -0.62 -5.56 -13.57
N GLY A 100 0.42 -4.81 -13.20
CA GLY A 100 1.74 -4.92 -13.83
C GLY A 100 2.62 -6.01 -13.26
N ARG A 101 3.88 -6.01 -13.68
CA ARG A 101 4.88 -6.99 -13.22
C ARG A 101 5.38 -6.62 -11.83
N LEU A 102 5.42 -7.60 -10.92
CA LEU A 102 6.10 -7.46 -9.64
C LEU A 102 7.63 -7.53 -9.84
N CYS A 103 8.33 -6.48 -9.43
CA CYS A 103 9.77 -6.30 -9.60
C CYS A 103 10.42 -5.94 -8.26
N ARG A 104 11.65 -6.41 -8.00
CA ARG A 104 12.41 -5.95 -6.83
C ARG A 104 12.76 -4.47 -7.02
N VAL A 105 12.71 -3.70 -5.93
CA VAL A 105 13.29 -2.35 -5.90
C VAL A 105 14.80 -2.53 -6.02
N SER A 106 15.40 -2.03 -7.11
CA SER A 106 16.85 -2.07 -7.32
C SER A 106 17.56 -1.31 -6.20
N SER A 107 18.63 -1.90 -5.67
CA SER A 107 19.53 -1.26 -4.68
C SER A 107 20.31 -0.11 -5.30
#